data_AF-A0A537U5L0-F1
#
_entry.id   AF-A0A537U5L0-F1
#
_cell.length_a   1.000
_cell.length_b   1.000
_cell.length_c   1.000
_cell.angle_alpha   90.00
_cell.angle_beta   90.00
_cell.angle_gamma   90.00
#
_symmetry.space_group_name_H-M   'P 1'
#
loop_
_entity.id
_entity.type
_entity.pdbx_description
1 polymer ?
#
loop_
_entity_poly.entity_id
_entity_poly.type
_entity_poly.pdbx_seq_one_letter_code
_entity_poly.pdbx_strand_id
1 'polypeptide(L)'
;MPQANWSRAGRGWPNHRACFTTRLFAVTYTTAGGCGPLLGGLIADHLHWSVIFWINIPMGLAALAIATSLLRRLPRHERPHRLDIFGAALIVISSIAFMLALNLAGVRYAWTSPPILGLLALALMVGALFVLRLLTAPEPLIPISMLQNRIVRCAIVANAFGWGSIIGLNVFLPMYLQGVMGLSPSQAGLSLVVLMVALNTSAGLAGQVLGRVRHYKLLPLLALLLSTVAVAMLAWRAPSMTPLSFEFTLIAIGVGFGPLPSLTAVALQNVVPRHQLGISIGTMNFSRNLFATMLIAVFGAIVLAGVPAGQSLGSAFGAANPAEAFGRLFLVAAASMSIACIAIAVMEQKPLQTAAELEAQ
;
A
#
# COMPACT_ATOMS: atom_id res chain seq x y z
N MET A 1 33.85 -11.97 45.54
CA MET A 1 32.84 -12.18 44.47
C MET A 1 32.29 -10.83 44.08
N PRO A 2 32.69 -10.24 42.93
CA PRO A 2 32.36 -8.86 42.62
C PRO A 2 30.98 -8.76 41.95
N GLN A 3 30.12 -7.91 42.51
CA GLN A 3 28.88 -7.45 41.89
C GLN A 3 29.21 -6.69 40.59
N ALA A 4 28.82 -7.26 39.46
CA ALA A 4 29.01 -6.66 38.15
C ALA A 4 28.08 -5.45 37.97
N ASN A 5 28.70 -4.28 37.77
CA ASN A 5 28.09 -2.99 37.45
C ASN A 5 27.24 -3.04 36.16
N TRP A 6 25.92 -3.20 36.32
CA TRP A 6 24.94 -3.07 35.22
C TRP A 6 24.68 -1.62 34.79
N SER A 7 25.25 -0.62 35.46
CA SER A 7 25.05 0.80 35.18
C SER A 7 25.85 1.36 33.99
N ARG A 8 26.78 0.58 33.41
CA ARG A 8 27.59 1.00 32.25
C ARG A 8 27.20 0.34 30.91
N ALA A 9 26.34 -0.69 30.93
CA ALA A 9 25.87 -1.37 29.71
C ALA A 9 24.70 -0.67 28.98
N GLY A 10 24.14 0.41 29.57
CA GLY A 10 22.99 1.14 29.02
C GLY A 10 23.34 2.30 28.08
N ARG A 11 24.61 2.55 27.78
CA ARG A 11 25.06 3.72 26.97
C ARG A 11 25.58 3.36 25.57
N GLY A 12 25.25 2.17 25.07
CA GLY A 12 25.69 1.68 23.77
C GLY A 12 24.54 1.50 22.78
N TRP A 13 24.30 2.53 21.95
CA TRP A 13 23.75 2.44 20.58
C TRP A 13 22.26 2.03 20.40
N PRO A 14 21.32 2.99 20.40
CA PRO A 14 19.91 2.79 20.00
C PRO A 14 19.69 2.35 18.53
N ASN A 15 20.72 2.47 17.68
CA ASN A 15 20.69 2.07 16.27
C ASN A 15 20.39 0.57 16.06
N HIS A 16 20.71 -0.30 17.02
CA HIS A 16 20.49 -1.74 16.84
C HIS A 16 19.02 -2.14 16.94
N ARG A 17 18.20 -1.49 17.79
CA ARG A 17 16.80 -1.90 17.98
C ARG A 17 15.91 -1.52 16.80
N ALA A 18 16.00 -0.29 16.31
CA ALA A 18 15.27 0.14 15.12
C ALA A 18 15.70 -0.66 13.88
N CYS A 19 17.01 -0.87 13.68
CA CYS A 19 17.52 -1.69 12.59
C CYS A 19 17.09 -3.16 12.73
N PHE A 20 17.04 -3.70 13.95
CA PHE A 20 16.57 -5.06 14.22
C PHE A 20 15.06 -5.22 13.97
N THR A 21 14.23 -4.26 14.40
CA THR A 21 12.79 -4.27 14.14
C THR A 21 12.49 -4.19 12.64
N THR A 22 13.17 -3.29 11.91
CA THR A 22 13.02 -3.21 10.45
C THR A 22 13.50 -4.49 9.75
N ARG A 23 14.56 -5.14 10.24
CA ARG A 23 15.01 -6.46 9.73
C ARG A 23 14.00 -7.56 10.00
N LEU A 24 13.41 -7.62 11.20
CA LEU A 24 12.37 -8.59 11.52
C LEU A 24 11.16 -8.40 10.61
N PHE A 25 10.67 -7.16 10.45
CA PHE A 25 9.57 -6.85 9.54
C PHE A 25 9.88 -7.27 8.09
N ALA A 26 11.09 -6.96 7.61
CA ALA A 26 11.54 -7.33 6.28
C ALA A 26 11.58 -8.85 6.07
N VAL A 27 12.17 -9.59 7.01
CA VAL A 27 12.24 -11.06 6.95
C VAL A 27 10.83 -11.66 6.98
N THR A 28 9.97 -11.19 7.88
CA THR A 28 8.58 -11.66 7.94
C THR A 28 7.82 -11.39 6.65
N TYR A 29 7.94 -10.20 6.06
CA TYR A 29 7.26 -9.88 4.79
C TYR A 29 7.75 -10.75 3.62
N THR A 30 9.06 -10.96 3.49
CA THR A 30 9.62 -11.79 2.43
C THR A 30 9.26 -13.26 2.61
N THR A 31 9.37 -13.80 3.83
CA THR A 31 9.02 -15.20 4.11
C THR A 31 7.52 -15.42 3.95
N ALA A 32 6.67 -14.56 4.52
CA ALA A 32 5.22 -14.71 4.41
C ALA A 32 4.71 -14.49 2.97
N GLY A 33 5.20 -13.46 2.29
CA GLY A 33 4.81 -13.15 0.91
C GLY A 33 5.27 -14.20 -0.10
N GLY A 34 6.42 -14.83 0.12
CA GLY A 34 6.91 -15.94 -0.71
C GLY A 34 6.24 -17.28 -0.40
N CYS A 35 6.08 -17.62 0.88
CA CYS A 35 5.47 -18.89 1.29
C CYS A 35 3.95 -18.91 1.11
N GLY A 36 3.28 -17.76 1.16
CA GLY A 36 1.82 -17.66 1.10
C GLY A 36 1.21 -18.30 -0.15
N PRO A 37 1.60 -17.88 -1.38
CA PRO A 37 1.06 -18.47 -2.61
C PRO A 37 1.41 -19.95 -2.78
N LEU A 38 2.61 -20.37 -2.38
CA LEU A 38 3.04 -21.77 -2.44
C LEU A 38 2.19 -22.66 -1.53
N LEU A 39 1.99 -22.24 -0.27
CA LEU A 39 1.12 -22.95 0.68
C LEU A 39 -0.35 -22.93 0.22
N GLY A 40 -0.83 -21.80 -0.30
CA GLY A 40 -2.19 -21.67 -0.81
C GLY A 40 -2.48 -22.61 -1.98
N GLY A 41 -1.57 -22.72 -2.94
CA GLY A 41 -1.68 -23.65 -4.07
C GLY A 41 -1.66 -25.11 -3.61
N LEU A 42 -0.72 -25.48 -2.74
CA LEU A 42 -0.59 -26.84 -2.23
C LEU A 42 -1.81 -27.28 -1.40
N ILE A 43 -2.41 -26.36 -0.65
CA ILE A 43 -3.68 -26.61 0.06
C ILE A 43 -4.84 -26.74 -0.92
N ALA A 44 -4.90 -25.93 -1.98
CA ALA A 44 -5.98 -26.04 -2.98
C ALA A 44 -5.91 -27.36 -3.78
N ASP A 45 -4.70 -27.85 -4.06
CA ASP A 45 -4.49 -29.06 -4.87
C ASP A 45 -4.64 -30.36 -4.05
N HIS A 46 -4.27 -30.36 -2.76
CA HIS A 46 -4.23 -31.58 -1.94
C HIS A 46 -5.26 -31.62 -0.81
N LEU A 47 -5.86 -30.48 -0.45
CA LEU A 47 -6.83 -30.36 0.65
C LEU A 47 -8.10 -29.66 0.16
N HIS A 48 -9.16 -29.73 0.97
CA HIS A 48 -10.37 -28.97 0.68
C HIS A 48 -10.06 -27.46 0.80
N TRP A 49 -10.48 -26.66 -0.20
CA TRP A 49 -10.20 -25.22 -0.27
C TRP A 49 -10.55 -24.43 1.02
N SER A 50 -11.54 -24.90 1.80
CA SER A 50 -11.94 -24.27 3.07
C SER A 50 -10.82 -24.26 4.11
N VAL A 51 -9.85 -25.17 4.02
CA VAL A 51 -8.69 -25.26 4.93
C VAL A 51 -7.85 -23.98 4.89
N ILE A 52 -7.85 -23.25 3.77
CA ILE A 52 -7.21 -21.93 3.62
C ILE A 52 -7.78 -20.92 4.62
N PHE A 53 -9.05 -21.05 5.03
CA PHE A 53 -9.66 -20.18 6.05
C PHE A 53 -9.37 -20.68 7.46
N TRP A 54 -9.46 -22.00 7.68
CA TRP A 54 -9.25 -22.59 9.00
C TRP A 54 -7.83 -22.41 9.54
N ILE A 55 -6.80 -22.43 8.68
CA ILE A 55 -5.40 -22.26 9.10
C ILE A 55 -5.12 -20.87 9.71
N ASN A 56 -5.91 -19.85 9.33
CA ASN A 56 -5.75 -18.50 9.85
C ASN A 56 -6.21 -18.36 11.30
N ILE A 57 -7.19 -19.15 11.75
CA ILE A 57 -7.72 -19.11 13.13
C ILE A 57 -6.65 -19.45 14.19
N PRO A 58 -5.97 -20.61 14.15
CA PRO A 58 -4.96 -20.96 15.15
C PRO A 58 -3.76 -20.02 15.07
N MET A 59 -3.36 -19.58 13.87
CA MET A 59 -2.30 -18.57 13.71
C MET A 59 -2.67 -17.23 14.35
N GLY A 60 -3.91 -16.77 14.16
CA GLY A 60 -4.43 -15.54 14.77
C GLY A 60 -4.48 -15.62 16.29
N LEU A 61 -4.93 -16.75 16.85
CA LEU A 61 -4.93 -16.99 18.29
C LEU A 61 -3.50 -17.02 18.87
N ALA A 62 -2.57 -17.69 18.20
CA ALA A 62 -1.17 -17.72 18.61
C ALA A 62 -0.55 -16.31 18.58
N ALA A 63 -0.78 -15.53 17.51
CA ALA A 63 -0.33 -14.16 17.41
C ALA A 63 -0.92 -13.26 18.52
N LEU A 64 -2.21 -13.43 18.83
CA LEU A 64 -2.87 -12.73 19.92
C LEU A 64 -2.26 -13.09 21.29
N ALA A 65 -1.99 -14.37 21.55
CA ALA A 65 -1.36 -14.82 22.78
C ALA A 65 0.07 -14.25 22.94
N ILE A 66 0.86 -14.25 21.87
CA ILE A 66 2.21 -13.66 21.86
C ILE A 66 2.12 -12.14 22.08
N ALA A 67 1.26 -11.44 21.35
CA ALA A 67 1.11 -10.00 21.47
C ALA A 67 0.66 -9.59 22.88
N THR A 68 -0.36 -10.25 23.44
CA THR A 68 -0.88 -9.93 24.78
C THR A 68 0.14 -10.23 25.87
N SER A 69 0.86 -11.35 25.80
CA SER A 69 1.90 -11.68 26.78
C SER A 69 3.10 -10.73 26.72
N LEU A 70 3.46 -10.24 25.54
CA LEU A 70 4.54 -9.28 25.34
C LEU A 70 4.13 -7.87 25.78
N LEU A 71 2.93 -7.41 25.39
CA LEU A 71 2.42 -6.08 25.75
C LEU A 71 2.26 -5.91 27.27
N ARG A 72 1.88 -6.97 28.00
CA ARG A 72 1.80 -6.94 29.47
C ARG A 72 3.13 -6.61 30.15
N ARG A 73 4.27 -6.78 29.46
CA ARG A 73 5.61 -6.47 29.98
C ARG A 73 6.06 -5.03 29.69
N LEU A 74 5.33 -4.28 28.86
CA LEU A 74 5.66 -2.89 28.60
C LEU A 74 5.10 -1.97 29.69
N PRO A 75 5.87 -0.96 30.15
CA PRO A 75 5.39 0.03 31.10
C PRO A 75 4.22 0.81 30.49
N ARG A 76 3.05 0.75 31.12
CA ARG A 76 1.87 1.53 30.76
C ARG A 76 2.16 3.01 31.00
N HIS A 77 2.23 3.79 29.93
CA HIS A 77 2.21 5.24 29.99
C HIS A 77 0.77 5.70 29.72
N GLU A 78 -0.05 5.70 30.76
CA GLU A 78 -1.42 6.23 30.68
C GLU A 78 -1.33 7.76 30.58
N ARG A 79 -1.47 8.28 29.36
CA ARG A 79 -1.76 9.70 29.15
C ARG A 79 -3.27 9.84 28.93
N PRO A 80 -3.95 10.77 29.60
CA PRO A 80 -5.35 11.07 29.30
C PRO A 80 -5.40 11.67 27.89
N HIS A 81 -5.87 10.88 26.92
CA HIS A 81 -6.05 11.33 25.55
C HIS A 81 -7.52 11.14 25.17
N ARG A 82 -8.16 12.20 24.68
CA ARG A 82 -9.55 12.16 24.23
C ARG A 82 -9.57 11.77 22.76
N LEU A 83 -10.06 10.56 22.49
CA LEU A 83 -10.31 10.13 21.11
C LEU A 83 -11.33 11.05 20.44
N ASP A 84 -11.00 11.60 19.28
CA ASP A 84 -11.94 12.32 18.43
C ASP A 84 -12.87 11.35 17.69
N ILE A 85 -13.79 10.75 18.44
CA ILE A 85 -14.78 9.78 17.93
C ILE A 85 -15.65 10.42 16.85
N PHE A 86 -15.96 11.71 16.99
CA PHE A 86 -16.76 12.44 16.01
C PHE A 86 -16.00 12.62 14.69
N GLY A 87 -14.73 13.03 14.75
CA GLY A 87 -13.87 13.09 13.57
C GLY A 87 -13.71 11.73 12.89
N ALA A 88 -13.55 10.66 13.67
CA ALA A 88 -13.50 9.28 13.16
C ALA A 88 -14.81 8.86 12.46
N ALA A 89 -15.98 9.21 13.01
CA ALA A 89 -17.26 8.92 12.36
C ALA A 89 -17.42 9.69 11.04
N LEU A 90 -17.05 10.97 11.01
CA LEU A 90 -17.15 11.80 9.81
C LEU A 90 -16.29 11.26 8.65
N ILE A 91 -15.02 10.91 8.92
CA ILE A 91 -14.14 10.40 7.86
C ILE A 91 -14.61 9.04 7.34
N VAL A 92 -15.16 8.18 8.20
CA VAL A 92 -15.73 6.89 7.80
C VAL A 92 -16.97 7.08 6.92
N ILE A 93 -17.92 7.92 7.34
CA ILE A 93 -19.15 8.19 6.58
C ILE A 93 -18.82 8.81 5.23
N SER A 94 -17.94 9.82 5.20
CA SER A 94 -17.51 10.47 3.95
C SER A 94 -16.84 9.46 3.00
N SER A 95 -15.98 8.60 3.54
CA SER A 95 -15.26 7.59 2.75
C SER A 95 -16.20 6.51 2.21
N ILE A 96 -17.15 6.02 3.01
CA ILE A 96 -18.16 5.05 2.57
C ILE A 96 -19.00 5.66 1.44
N ALA A 97 -19.52 6.88 1.62
CA ALA A 97 -20.32 7.55 0.61
C ALA A 97 -19.54 7.74 -0.70
N PHE A 98 -18.28 8.18 -0.60
CA PHE A 98 -17.40 8.38 -1.76
C PHE A 98 -17.08 7.07 -2.49
N MET A 99 -16.67 6.04 -1.74
CA MET A 99 -16.34 4.73 -2.32
C MET A 99 -17.57 4.05 -2.94
N LEU A 100 -18.74 4.19 -2.31
CA LEU A 100 -19.99 3.65 -2.84
C LEU A 100 -20.39 4.35 -4.15
N ALA A 101 -20.23 5.67 -4.23
CA ALA A 101 -20.45 6.40 -5.48
C ALA A 101 -19.54 5.88 -6.60
N LEU A 102 -18.24 5.75 -6.33
CA LEU A 102 -17.27 5.26 -7.32
C LEU A 102 -17.50 3.80 -7.74
N ASN A 103 -17.96 2.95 -6.82
CA ASN A 103 -18.19 1.54 -7.12
C ASN A 103 -19.48 1.31 -7.92
N LEU A 104 -20.53 2.09 -7.66
CA LEU A 104 -21.82 1.94 -8.33
C LEU A 104 -21.92 2.71 -9.65
N ALA A 105 -21.19 3.83 -9.78
CA ALA A 105 -21.20 4.66 -10.97
C ALA A 105 -20.60 3.94 -12.18
N GLY A 106 -21.30 3.99 -13.32
CA GLY A 106 -20.89 3.34 -14.57
C GLY A 106 -21.14 1.82 -14.62
N VAL A 107 -21.42 1.18 -13.48
CA VAL A 107 -21.74 -0.25 -13.41
C VAL A 107 -23.24 -0.47 -13.23
N ARG A 108 -23.81 0.04 -12.13
CA ARG A 108 -25.23 -0.15 -11.79
C ARG A 108 -26.07 1.09 -12.08
N TYR A 109 -25.48 2.27 -11.92
CA TYR A 109 -26.13 3.53 -12.18
C TYR A 109 -25.27 4.39 -13.09
N ALA A 110 -25.89 5.20 -13.95
CA ALA A 110 -25.16 6.20 -14.74
C ALA A 110 -24.46 7.21 -13.81
N TRP A 111 -23.33 7.75 -14.25
CA TRP A 111 -22.57 8.77 -13.50
C TRP A 111 -23.40 10.00 -13.14
N THR A 112 -24.35 10.37 -13.99
CA THR A 112 -25.25 11.52 -13.82
C THR A 112 -26.54 11.20 -13.06
N SER A 113 -26.69 9.98 -12.56
CA SER A 113 -27.92 9.58 -11.88
C SER A 113 -28.07 10.25 -10.50
N PRO A 114 -29.31 10.55 -10.06
CA PRO A 114 -29.56 11.17 -8.77
C PRO A 114 -28.93 10.44 -7.56
N PRO A 115 -28.92 9.09 -7.49
CA PRO A 115 -28.27 8.38 -6.38
C PRO A 115 -26.77 8.62 -6.30
N ILE A 116 -26.07 8.65 -7.44
CA ILE A 116 -24.62 8.87 -7.49
C ILE A 116 -24.28 10.31 -7.12
N LEU A 117 -25.02 11.29 -7.69
CA LEU A 117 -24.85 12.70 -7.34
C LEU A 117 -25.15 12.96 -5.86
N GLY A 118 -26.17 12.30 -5.29
CA GLY A 118 -26.49 12.37 -3.87
C GLY A 118 -25.37 11.81 -2.98
N LEU A 119 -24.77 10.67 -3.36
CA LEU A 119 -23.63 10.09 -2.64
C LEU A 119 -22.38 10.96 -2.73
N LEU A 120 -22.09 11.55 -3.90
CA LEU A 120 -20.97 12.48 -4.08
C LEU A 120 -21.17 13.78 -3.28
N ALA A 121 -22.39 14.33 -3.29
CA ALA A 121 -22.73 15.49 -2.48
C ALA A 121 -22.61 15.19 -0.98
N LEU A 122 -23.10 14.04 -0.52
CA LEU A 122 -22.97 13.60 0.87
C LEU A 122 -21.49 13.43 1.26
N ALA A 123 -20.70 12.78 0.42
CA ALA A 123 -19.27 12.61 0.65
C ALA A 123 -18.56 13.96 0.78
N LEU A 124 -18.88 14.92 -0.09
CA LEU A 124 -18.30 16.26 -0.07
C LEU A 124 -18.73 17.06 1.16
N MET A 125 -20.02 17.04 1.53
CA MET A 125 -20.54 17.75 2.70
C MET A 125 -19.95 17.20 4.01
N VAL A 126 -19.97 15.88 4.19
CA VAL A 126 -19.42 15.23 5.39
C VAL A 126 -17.90 15.36 5.41
N GLY A 127 -17.23 15.30 4.25
CA GLY A 127 -15.80 15.53 4.11
C GLY A 127 -15.40 16.97 4.49
N ALA A 128 -16.18 17.97 4.07
CA ALA A 128 -15.97 19.35 4.48
C ALA A 128 -16.16 19.51 5.99
N LEU A 129 -17.18 18.87 6.58
CA LEU A 129 -17.38 18.86 8.02
C LEU A 129 -16.22 18.18 8.77
N PHE A 130 -15.65 17.12 8.21
CA PHE A 130 -14.43 16.50 8.75
C PHE A 130 -13.24 17.46 8.73
N VAL A 131 -13.03 18.20 7.64
CA VAL A 131 -11.95 19.21 7.55
C VAL A 131 -12.16 20.32 8.58
N LEU A 132 -13.40 20.81 8.73
CA LEU A 132 -13.74 21.80 9.76
C LEU A 132 -13.49 21.26 11.17
N ARG A 133 -13.86 20.00 11.44
CA ARG A 133 -13.57 19.33 12.71
C ARG A 133 -12.07 19.21 12.96
N LEU A 134 -11.29 18.89 11.93
CA LEU A 134 -9.84 18.79 12.01
C LEU A 134 -9.18 20.11 12.40
N LEU A 135 -9.74 21.24 11.93
CA LEU A 135 -9.26 22.59 12.22
C LEU A 135 -9.69 23.11 13.60
N THR A 136 -10.80 22.60 14.15
CA THR A 136 -11.42 23.13 15.38
C THR A 136 -11.24 22.24 16.61
N ALA A 137 -10.96 20.94 16.42
CA ALA A 137 -10.86 19.99 17.53
C ALA A 137 -9.61 20.25 18.40
N PRO A 138 -9.73 20.20 19.75
CA PRO A 138 -8.59 20.36 20.65
C PRO A 138 -7.53 19.25 20.50
N GLU A 139 -7.98 18.01 20.27
CA GLU A 139 -7.14 16.84 19.99
C GLU A 139 -7.66 16.17 18.70
N PRO A 140 -7.25 16.65 17.51
CA PRO A 140 -7.74 16.12 16.24
C PRO A 140 -7.20 14.71 15.98
N LEU A 141 -8.01 13.86 15.33
CA LEU A 141 -7.61 12.50 14.94
C LEU A 141 -6.32 12.47 14.11
N ILE A 142 -6.15 13.46 13.21
CA ILE A 142 -4.96 13.63 12.37
C ILE A 142 -4.33 15.00 12.70
N PRO A 143 -3.24 15.05 13.46
CA PRO A 143 -2.60 16.32 13.79
C PRO A 143 -2.21 17.11 12.54
N ILE A 144 -2.70 18.34 12.39
CA ILE A 144 -2.35 19.19 11.23
C ILE A 144 -0.85 19.45 11.17
N SER A 145 -0.17 19.54 12.33
CA SER A 145 1.28 19.67 12.43
C SER A 145 2.04 18.51 11.75
N MET A 146 1.48 17.30 11.76
CA MET A 146 2.01 16.15 11.03
C MET A 146 1.89 16.36 9.53
N LEU A 147 0.72 16.82 9.06
CA LEU A 147 0.47 17.09 7.65
C LEU A 147 1.23 18.32 7.14
N GLN A 148 1.60 19.29 7.98
CA GLN A 148 2.43 20.42 7.54
C GLN A 148 3.84 19.99 7.15
N ASN A 149 4.32 18.85 7.66
CA ASN A 149 5.63 18.35 7.34
C ASN A 149 5.68 17.81 5.90
N ARG A 150 6.53 18.42 5.08
CA ARG A 150 6.71 18.07 3.67
C ARG A 150 7.07 16.60 3.46
N ILE A 151 7.88 16.01 4.34
CA ILE A 151 8.30 14.61 4.23
C ILE A 151 7.11 13.68 4.43
N VAL A 152 6.28 13.95 5.44
CA VAL A 152 5.06 13.18 5.73
C VAL A 152 4.10 13.25 4.55
N ARG A 153 3.84 14.44 4.01
CA ARG A 153 2.98 14.63 2.83
C ARG A 153 3.49 13.86 1.62
N CYS A 154 4.77 14.01 1.28
CA CYS A 154 5.39 13.30 0.17
C CYS A 154 5.32 11.78 0.35
N ALA A 155 5.57 11.27 1.57
CA ALA A 155 5.48 9.84 1.87
C ALA A 155 4.05 9.32 1.74
N ILE A 156 3.05 10.05 2.23
CA ILE A 156 1.62 9.68 2.09
C ILE A 156 1.22 9.63 0.61
N VAL A 157 1.56 10.67 -0.17
CA VAL A 157 1.23 10.73 -1.60
C VAL A 157 1.94 9.60 -2.36
N ALA A 158 3.24 9.41 -2.15
CA ALA A 158 3.99 8.34 -2.81
C ALA A 158 3.42 6.96 -2.48
N ASN A 159 3.13 6.70 -1.21
CA ASN A 159 2.54 5.45 -0.77
C ASN A 159 1.13 5.26 -1.35
N ALA A 160 0.31 6.31 -1.42
CA ALA A 160 -1.05 6.24 -1.91
C ALA A 160 -1.13 5.93 -3.41
N PHE A 161 -0.43 6.70 -4.24
CA PHE A 161 -0.43 6.49 -5.70
C PHE A 161 0.33 5.23 -6.09
N GLY A 162 1.47 4.95 -5.43
CA GLY A 162 2.26 3.76 -5.71
C GLY A 162 1.48 2.47 -5.44
N TRP A 163 0.95 2.31 -4.23
CA TRP A 163 0.12 1.13 -3.92
C TRP A 163 -1.18 1.13 -4.71
N GLY A 164 -1.77 2.29 -5.00
CA GLY A 164 -2.96 2.35 -5.83
C GLY A 164 -2.73 1.76 -7.22
N SER A 165 -1.58 2.05 -7.83
CA SER A 165 -1.18 1.43 -9.10
C SER A 165 -0.99 -0.07 -8.96
N ILE A 166 -0.28 -0.55 -7.94
CA ILE A 166 0.00 -1.99 -7.75
C ILE A 166 -1.27 -2.78 -7.43
N ILE A 167 -2.12 -2.28 -6.54
CA ILE A 167 -3.38 -2.93 -6.19
C ILE A 167 -4.30 -2.96 -7.40
N GLY A 168 -4.41 -1.84 -8.14
CA GLY A 168 -5.17 -1.80 -9.39
C GLY A 168 -4.64 -2.77 -10.44
N LEU A 169 -3.32 -2.83 -10.64
CA LEU A 169 -2.71 -3.85 -11.51
C LEU A 169 -3.09 -5.26 -11.06
N ASN A 170 -2.99 -5.58 -9.77
CA ASN A 170 -3.31 -6.92 -9.27
C ASN A 170 -4.76 -7.34 -9.58
N VAL A 171 -5.70 -6.38 -9.57
CA VAL A 171 -7.10 -6.64 -9.93
C VAL A 171 -7.29 -6.90 -11.43
N PHE A 172 -6.64 -6.12 -12.29
CA PHE A 172 -6.91 -6.13 -13.75
C PHE A 172 -5.93 -6.98 -14.57
N LEU A 173 -4.74 -7.29 -14.03
CA LEU A 173 -3.72 -8.08 -14.73
C LEU A 173 -4.16 -9.52 -15.05
N PRO A 174 -4.88 -10.25 -14.17
CA PRO A 174 -5.40 -11.57 -14.51
C PRO A 174 -6.40 -11.53 -15.66
N MET A 175 -7.17 -10.44 -15.74
CA MET A 175 -8.13 -10.24 -16.83
C MET A 175 -7.41 -9.97 -18.15
N TYR A 176 -6.33 -9.19 -18.14
CA TYR A 176 -5.47 -8.98 -19.30
C TYR A 176 -4.79 -10.30 -19.77
N LEU A 177 -4.28 -11.10 -18.84
CA LEU A 177 -3.62 -12.36 -19.12
C LEU A 177 -4.54 -13.39 -19.78
N GLN A 178 -5.77 -13.50 -19.28
CA GLN A 178 -6.76 -14.42 -19.82
C GLN A 178 -7.43 -13.88 -21.09
N GLY A 179 -7.79 -12.60 -21.11
CA GLY A 179 -8.56 -12.00 -22.20
C GLY A 179 -7.76 -11.56 -23.42
N VAL A 180 -6.52 -11.10 -23.23
CA VAL A 180 -5.67 -10.61 -24.35
C VAL A 180 -4.61 -11.63 -24.73
N MET A 181 -3.91 -12.20 -23.74
CA MET A 181 -2.86 -13.20 -23.99
C MET A 181 -3.39 -14.64 -24.15
N GLY A 182 -4.65 -14.90 -23.82
CA GLY A 182 -5.25 -16.23 -23.96
C GLY A 182 -4.66 -17.30 -23.02
N LEU A 183 -4.02 -16.88 -21.91
CA LEU A 183 -3.43 -17.81 -20.95
C LEU A 183 -4.51 -18.50 -20.11
N SER A 184 -4.21 -19.70 -19.63
CA SER A 184 -5.10 -20.39 -18.70
C SER A 184 -5.19 -19.63 -17.35
N PRO A 185 -6.27 -19.82 -16.56
CA PRO A 185 -6.37 -19.25 -15.22
C PRO A 185 -5.20 -19.63 -14.31
N SER A 186 -4.67 -20.85 -14.44
CA SER A 186 -3.51 -21.31 -13.67
C SER A 186 -2.22 -20.57 -14.05
N GLN A 187 -1.98 -20.33 -15.35
CA GLN A 187 -0.83 -19.57 -15.82
C GLN A 187 -0.93 -18.09 -15.40
N ALA A 188 -2.12 -17.49 -15.50
CA ALA A 188 -2.34 -16.12 -15.07
C ALA A 188 -2.11 -15.95 -13.56
N GLY A 189 -2.57 -16.93 -12.76
CA GLY A 189 -2.28 -17.00 -11.32
C GLY A 189 -0.78 -17.09 -11.04
N LEU A 190 -0.05 -17.94 -11.77
CA LEU A 190 1.41 -18.07 -11.60
C LEU A 190 2.14 -16.75 -11.88
N SER A 191 1.75 -16.01 -12.92
CA SER A 191 2.34 -14.69 -13.21
C SER A 191 2.08 -13.68 -12.08
N LEU A 192 0.92 -13.71 -11.42
CA LEU A 192 0.67 -12.88 -10.23
C LEU A 192 1.57 -13.27 -9.06
N VAL A 193 1.81 -14.57 -8.87
CA VAL A 193 2.74 -15.05 -7.85
C VAL A 193 4.14 -14.51 -8.12
N VAL A 194 4.62 -14.53 -9.37
CA VAL A 194 5.92 -13.97 -9.75
C VAL A 194 6.02 -12.49 -9.38
N LEU A 195 4.99 -11.69 -9.70
CA LEU A 195 4.93 -10.28 -9.32
C LEU A 195 5.02 -10.09 -7.80
N MET A 196 4.23 -10.84 -7.03
CA MET A 196 4.19 -10.74 -5.57
C MET A 196 5.50 -11.20 -4.93
N VAL A 197 6.11 -12.27 -5.42
CA VAL A 197 7.41 -12.75 -4.93
C VAL A 197 8.50 -11.73 -5.21
N ALA A 198 8.57 -11.18 -6.42
CA ALA A 198 9.54 -10.13 -6.77
C ALA A 198 9.37 -8.89 -5.88
N LEU A 199 8.12 -8.46 -5.68
CA LEU A 199 7.77 -7.31 -4.83
C LEU A 199 8.18 -7.54 -3.37
N ASN A 200 7.76 -8.64 -2.75
CA ASN A 200 8.03 -8.93 -1.34
C ASN A 200 9.53 -9.20 -1.07
N THR A 201 10.23 -9.84 -2.01
CA THR A 201 11.68 -10.06 -1.93
C THR A 201 12.43 -8.74 -2.00
N SER A 202 12.09 -7.88 -2.98
CA SER A 202 12.71 -6.56 -3.10
C SER A 202 12.41 -5.67 -1.89
N ALA A 203 11.18 -5.70 -1.37
CA ALA A 203 10.79 -4.95 -0.17
C ALA A 203 11.61 -5.36 1.06
N GLY A 204 11.81 -6.66 1.26
CA GLY A 204 12.62 -7.16 2.37
C GLY A 204 14.11 -6.82 2.22
N LEU A 205 14.68 -7.01 1.03
CA LEU A 205 16.06 -6.62 0.74
C LEU A 205 16.27 -5.12 0.96
N ALA A 206 15.35 -4.28 0.45
CA ALA A 206 15.40 -2.84 0.65
C ALA A 206 15.32 -2.45 2.12
N GLY A 207 14.48 -3.12 2.92
CA GLY A 207 14.40 -2.89 4.37
C GLY A 207 15.73 -3.16 5.09
N GLN A 208 16.49 -4.17 4.66
CA GLN A 208 17.82 -4.45 5.21
C GLN A 208 18.87 -3.42 4.77
N VAL A 209 18.85 -3.02 3.50
CA VAL A 209 19.82 -2.09 2.91
C VAL A 209 19.60 -0.66 3.43
N LEU A 210 18.34 -0.20 3.52
CA LEU A 210 18.02 1.14 4.04
C LEU A 210 18.51 1.33 5.49
N GLY A 211 18.56 0.26 6.28
CA GLY A 211 19.10 0.31 7.63
C GLY A 211 20.63 0.46 7.71
N ARG A 212 21.35 0.38 6.59
CA ARG A 212 22.83 0.47 6.53
C ARG A 212 23.34 1.67 5.71
N VAL A 213 22.51 2.27 4.87
CA VAL A 213 22.94 3.29 3.90
C VAL A 213 22.69 4.70 4.47
N ARG A 214 23.70 5.58 4.40
CA ARG A 214 23.59 7.00 4.78
C ARG A 214 22.60 7.79 3.91
N HIS A 215 22.51 7.46 2.63
CA HIS A 215 21.58 8.06 1.65
C HIS A 215 20.42 7.11 1.31
N TYR A 216 19.38 7.10 2.13
CA TYR A 216 18.26 6.16 2.02
C TYR A 216 17.30 6.40 0.84
N LYS A 217 17.40 7.55 0.15
CA LYS A 217 16.44 7.99 -0.89
C LYS A 217 16.79 7.57 -2.32
N LEU A 218 18.08 7.48 -2.68
CA LEU A 218 18.50 7.29 -4.07
C LEU A 218 18.11 5.90 -4.60
N LEU A 219 18.34 4.86 -3.79
CA LEU A 219 18.06 3.48 -4.17
C LEU A 219 16.55 3.24 -4.45
N PRO A 220 15.61 3.61 -3.57
CA PRO A 220 14.19 3.43 -3.86
C PRO A 220 13.68 4.33 -5.00
N LEU A 221 14.27 5.51 -5.21
CA LEU A 221 13.89 6.38 -6.32
C LEU A 221 14.23 5.74 -7.67
N LEU A 222 15.44 5.19 -7.81
CA LEU A 222 15.86 4.47 -9.03
C LEU A 222 15.03 3.21 -9.25
N ALA A 223 14.71 2.48 -8.17
CA ALA A 223 13.83 1.31 -8.24
C ALA A 223 12.41 1.71 -8.68
N LEU A 224 11.86 2.79 -8.15
CA LEU A 224 10.52 3.25 -8.52
C LEU A 224 10.47 3.77 -9.97
N LEU A 225 11.54 4.41 -10.46
CA LEU A 225 11.71 4.75 -11.87
C LEU A 225 11.70 3.50 -12.75
N LEU A 226 12.42 2.44 -12.36
CA LEU A 226 12.39 1.15 -13.06
C LEU A 226 10.97 0.59 -13.13
N SER A 227 10.24 0.61 -12.03
CA SER A 227 8.83 0.15 -12.00
C SER A 227 7.94 0.98 -12.93
N THR A 228 8.12 2.30 -12.93
CA THR A 228 7.35 3.22 -13.78
C THR A 228 7.61 2.95 -15.26
N VAL A 229 8.87 2.77 -15.65
CA VAL A 229 9.26 2.42 -17.03
C VAL A 229 8.70 1.05 -17.42
N ALA A 230 8.75 0.07 -16.52
CA ALA A 230 8.20 -1.26 -16.78
C ALA A 230 6.68 -1.25 -16.98
N VAL A 231 5.93 -0.47 -16.19
CA VAL A 231 4.47 -0.29 -16.41
C VAL A 231 4.19 0.48 -17.71
N ALA A 232 4.99 1.51 -18.03
CA ALA A 232 4.86 2.21 -19.30
C ALA A 232 5.16 1.29 -20.51
N MET A 233 6.08 0.35 -20.35
CA MET A 233 6.38 -0.66 -21.37
C MET A 233 5.21 -1.63 -21.58
N LEU A 234 4.50 -2.02 -20.50
CA LEU A 234 3.24 -2.77 -20.62
C LEU A 234 2.20 -1.99 -21.43
N ALA A 235 2.09 -0.69 -21.19
CA ALA A 235 1.14 0.16 -21.91
C ALA A 235 1.40 0.21 -23.42
N TRP A 236 2.67 0.28 -23.82
CA TRP A 236 3.05 0.35 -25.23
C TRP A 236 3.01 -1.02 -25.92
N ARG A 237 3.49 -2.07 -25.26
CA ARG A 237 3.59 -3.42 -25.85
C ARG A 237 2.40 -4.33 -25.56
N ALA A 238 1.31 -3.81 -24.98
CA ALA A 238 0.11 -4.60 -24.66
C ALA A 238 -0.39 -5.50 -25.81
N PRO A 239 -0.38 -5.09 -27.10
CA PRO A 239 -0.90 -5.93 -28.18
C PRO A 239 0.04 -7.04 -28.66
N SER A 240 1.34 -6.96 -28.36
CA SER A 240 2.37 -7.76 -29.04
C SER A 240 3.40 -8.40 -28.10
N MET A 241 3.10 -8.47 -26.80
CA MET A 241 4.01 -9.05 -25.82
C MET A 241 4.04 -10.57 -25.89
N THR A 242 5.25 -11.13 -25.87
CA THR A 242 5.44 -12.56 -25.64
C THR A 242 5.29 -12.86 -24.13
N PRO A 243 4.82 -14.06 -23.74
CA PRO A 243 4.65 -14.42 -22.33
C PRO A 243 5.95 -14.24 -21.51
N LEU A 244 7.10 -14.62 -22.08
CA LEU A 244 8.41 -14.42 -21.43
C LEU A 244 8.74 -12.94 -21.20
N SER A 245 8.52 -12.09 -22.21
CA SER A 245 8.78 -10.65 -22.05
C SER A 245 7.89 -10.01 -20.99
N PHE A 246 6.66 -10.51 -20.85
CA PHE A 246 5.71 -10.07 -19.86
C PHE A 246 6.15 -10.47 -18.44
N GLU A 247 6.59 -11.70 -18.23
CA GLU A 247 7.12 -12.15 -16.93
C GLU A 247 8.32 -11.33 -16.46
N PHE A 248 9.30 -11.06 -17.34
CA PHE A 248 10.42 -10.17 -17.02
C PHE A 248 9.95 -8.76 -16.64
N THR A 249 8.90 -8.27 -17.29
CA THR A 249 8.32 -6.96 -16.99
C THR A 249 7.64 -6.96 -15.63
N LEU A 250 6.94 -8.04 -15.25
CA LEU A 250 6.36 -8.19 -13.91
C LEU A 250 7.43 -8.24 -12.82
N ILE A 251 8.52 -8.97 -13.07
CA ILE A 251 9.67 -9.00 -12.15
C ILE A 251 10.24 -7.59 -11.99
N ALA A 252 10.43 -6.85 -13.09
CA ALA A 252 10.92 -5.47 -13.03
C ALA A 252 9.96 -4.53 -12.26
N ILE A 253 8.64 -4.68 -12.43
CA ILE A 253 7.64 -3.91 -11.67
C ILE A 253 7.74 -4.23 -10.18
N GLY A 254 7.77 -5.51 -9.81
CA GLY A 254 7.86 -5.96 -8.43
C GLY A 254 9.17 -5.52 -7.76
N VAL A 255 10.31 -5.75 -8.43
CA VAL A 255 11.63 -5.32 -7.94
C VAL A 255 11.70 -3.80 -7.79
N GLY A 256 11.14 -3.06 -8.74
CA GLY A 256 11.15 -1.61 -8.72
C GLY A 256 10.25 -0.99 -7.64
N PHE A 257 9.05 -1.56 -7.43
CA PHE A 257 8.10 -1.04 -6.45
C PHE A 257 8.43 -1.46 -5.01
N GLY A 258 8.95 -2.67 -4.82
CA GLY A 258 9.20 -3.29 -3.52
C GLY A 258 9.89 -2.39 -2.47
N PRO A 259 10.88 -1.54 -2.83
CA PRO A 259 11.54 -0.66 -1.85
C PRO A 259 10.68 0.48 -1.31
N LEU A 260 9.58 0.86 -1.98
CA LEU A 260 8.78 2.04 -1.64
C LEU A 260 8.09 1.97 -0.26
N PRO A 261 7.42 0.86 0.13
CA PRO A 261 6.79 0.76 1.46
C PRO A 261 7.83 0.84 2.59
N SER A 262 9.00 0.23 2.39
CA SER A 262 10.12 0.29 3.34
C SER A 262 10.65 1.72 3.49
N LEU A 263 10.81 2.45 2.39
CA LEU A 263 11.24 3.85 2.41
C LEU A 263 10.25 4.76 3.13
N THR A 264 8.97 4.69 2.76
CA THR A 264 7.94 5.58 3.31
C THR A 264 7.71 5.33 4.79
N ALA A 265 7.76 4.06 5.24
CA ALA A 265 7.70 3.71 6.65
C ALA A 265 8.89 4.28 7.44
N VAL A 266 10.13 4.12 6.95
CA VAL A 266 11.33 4.65 7.62
C VAL A 266 11.34 6.18 7.63
N ALA A 267 10.96 6.83 6.53
CA ALA A 267 10.87 8.28 6.44
C ALA A 267 9.87 8.86 7.45
N LEU A 268 8.72 8.20 7.61
CA LEU A 268 7.70 8.60 8.56
C LEU A 268 8.17 8.39 10.02
N GLN A 269 8.80 7.25 10.30
CA GLN A 269 9.37 6.94 11.61
C GLN A 269 10.47 7.92 12.04
N ASN A 270 11.22 8.47 11.07
CA ASN A 270 12.33 9.38 11.33
C ASN A 270 11.88 10.83 11.63
N VAL A 271 10.67 11.20 11.22
CA VAL A 271 10.24 12.61 11.22
C VAL A 271 9.12 12.88 12.21
N VAL A 272 8.35 11.85 12.57
CA VAL A 272 7.19 11.97 13.46
C VAL A 272 7.57 11.59 14.89
N PRO A 273 7.17 12.38 15.90
CA PRO A 273 7.33 12.02 17.30
C PRO A 273 6.71 10.66 17.66
N ARG A 274 7.31 9.93 18.61
CA ARG A 274 6.89 8.56 18.95
C ARG A 274 5.41 8.42 19.31
N HIS A 275 4.81 9.42 19.95
CA HIS A 275 3.38 9.40 20.32
C HIS A 275 2.44 9.59 19.12
N GLN A 276 2.91 10.13 18.00
CA GLN A 276 2.12 10.34 16.77
C GLN A 276 2.40 9.29 15.69
N LEU A 277 3.36 8.38 15.90
CA LEU A 277 3.73 7.35 14.92
C LEU A 277 2.55 6.46 14.52
N GLY A 278 1.75 6.01 15.50
CA GLY A 278 0.57 5.17 15.24
C GLY A 278 -0.47 5.87 14.36
N ILE A 279 -0.78 7.14 14.68
CA ILE A 279 -1.70 7.98 13.91
C ILE A 279 -1.17 8.20 12.49
N SER A 280 0.13 8.45 12.36
CA SER A 280 0.78 8.72 11.07
C SER A 280 0.76 7.51 10.14
N ILE A 281 1.16 6.34 10.65
CA ILE A 281 1.12 5.07 9.90
C ILE A 281 -0.33 4.72 9.56
N GLY A 282 -1.26 4.92 10.49
CA GLY A 282 -2.70 4.73 10.26
C GLY A 282 -3.22 5.62 9.13
N THR A 283 -2.88 6.90 9.14
CA THR A 283 -3.25 7.88 8.10
C THR A 283 -2.65 7.50 6.74
N MET A 284 -1.39 7.06 6.72
CA MET A 284 -0.72 6.60 5.50
C MET A 284 -1.42 5.36 4.90
N ASN A 285 -1.78 4.38 5.74
CA ASN A 285 -2.49 3.17 5.31
C ASN A 285 -3.95 3.46 4.90
N PHE A 286 -4.63 4.36 5.59
CA PHE A 286 -5.97 4.80 5.22
C PHE A 286 -5.95 5.49 3.84
N SER A 287 -5.04 6.45 3.65
CA SER A 287 -4.86 7.14 2.36
C SER A 287 -4.54 6.15 1.25
N ARG A 288 -3.65 5.19 1.51
CA ARG A 288 -3.34 4.09 0.60
C ARG A 288 -4.57 3.34 0.11
N ASN A 289 -5.42 2.89 1.04
CA ASN A 289 -6.58 2.08 0.68
C ASN A 289 -7.66 2.90 -0.05
N LEU A 290 -7.85 4.16 0.35
CA LEU A 290 -8.78 5.08 -0.30
C LEU A 290 -8.38 5.34 -1.76
N PHE A 291 -7.12 5.71 -2.00
CA PHE A 291 -6.60 5.95 -3.34
C PHE A 291 -6.55 4.67 -4.19
N ALA A 292 -6.21 3.53 -3.61
CA ALA A 292 -6.22 2.26 -4.34
C ALA A 292 -7.61 1.93 -4.88
N THR A 293 -8.65 2.11 -4.08
CA THR A 293 -10.03 1.87 -4.51
C THR A 293 -10.46 2.87 -5.59
N MET A 294 -10.08 4.15 -5.44
CA MET A 294 -10.34 5.16 -6.45
C MET A 294 -9.67 4.81 -7.79
N LEU A 295 -8.41 4.38 -7.78
CA LEU A 295 -7.71 3.94 -8.99
C LEU A 295 -8.35 2.71 -9.62
N ILE A 296 -8.77 1.73 -8.83
CA ILE A 296 -9.52 0.56 -9.33
C ILE A 296 -10.79 1.00 -10.05
N ALA A 297 -11.55 1.94 -9.48
CA ALA A 297 -12.76 2.46 -10.12
C ALA A 297 -12.45 3.18 -11.45
N VAL A 298 -11.39 3.99 -11.49
CA VAL A 298 -10.93 4.64 -12.73
C VAL A 298 -10.50 3.61 -13.78
N PHE A 299 -9.73 2.60 -13.39
CA PHE A 299 -9.32 1.51 -14.27
C PHE A 299 -10.52 0.73 -14.82
N GLY A 300 -11.50 0.43 -13.97
CA GLY A 300 -12.75 -0.20 -14.38
C GLY A 300 -13.53 0.66 -15.38
N ALA A 301 -13.63 1.96 -15.13
CA ALA A 301 -14.27 2.90 -16.04
C ALA A 301 -13.55 2.98 -17.40
N ILE A 302 -12.22 2.96 -17.44
CA ILE A 302 -11.43 2.95 -18.68
C ILE A 302 -11.69 1.68 -19.49
N VAL A 303 -11.75 0.53 -18.83
CA VAL A 303 -12.03 -0.77 -19.49
C VAL A 303 -13.46 -0.79 -20.04
N LEU A 304 -14.42 -0.23 -19.30
CA LEU A 304 -15.83 -0.17 -19.70
C LEU A 304 -16.14 0.94 -20.73
N ALA A 305 -15.29 1.94 -20.89
CA ALA A 305 -15.53 3.09 -21.78
C ALA A 305 -15.69 2.69 -23.26
N GLY A 306 -15.22 1.51 -23.66
CA GLY A 306 -15.36 0.96 -25.02
C GLY A 306 -16.59 0.07 -25.21
N VAL A 307 -17.46 -0.06 -24.20
CA VAL A 307 -18.52 -1.08 -24.14
C VAL A 307 -19.89 -0.41 -24.02
N PRO A 308 -20.92 -0.88 -24.75
CA PRO A 308 -22.28 -0.36 -24.60
C PRO A 308 -22.77 -0.42 -23.15
N ALA A 309 -23.48 0.65 -22.72
CA ALA A 309 -23.98 0.78 -21.36
C ALA A 309 -24.89 -0.41 -20.95
N GLY A 310 -24.67 -0.95 -19.74
CA GLY A 310 -25.45 -2.07 -19.19
C GLY A 310 -24.80 -3.45 -19.33
N GLN A 311 -23.64 -3.54 -19.98
CA GLN A 311 -22.85 -4.76 -20.05
C GLN A 311 -21.87 -4.89 -18.87
N SER A 312 -21.68 -6.11 -18.39
CA SER A 312 -20.72 -6.43 -17.32
C SER A 312 -19.27 -6.33 -17.82
N LEU A 313 -18.32 -6.20 -16.89
CA LEU A 313 -16.89 -6.33 -17.19
C LEU A 313 -16.61 -7.62 -17.98
N GLY A 314 -17.29 -8.74 -17.68
CA GLY A 314 -17.13 -10.01 -18.41
C GLY A 314 -17.44 -9.91 -19.90
N SER A 315 -18.47 -9.17 -20.28
CA SER A 315 -18.89 -8.96 -21.67
C SER A 315 -18.06 -7.90 -22.40
N ALA A 316 -17.45 -6.95 -21.67
CA ALA A 316 -16.49 -5.98 -22.20
C ALA A 316 -15.32 -6.65 -22.91
N PHE A 317 -14.86 -7.78 -22.38
CA PHE A 317 -13.70 -8.51 -22.87
C PHE A 317 -13.94 -9.25 -24.19
N GLY A 318 -15.20 -9.40 -24.62
CA GLY A 318 -15.56 -10.05 -25.89
C GLY A 318 -15.91 -9.10 -27.04
N ALA A 319 -16.15 -7.81 -26.77
CA ALA A 319 -16.87 -6.94 -27.70
C ALA A 319 -16.08 -5.75 -28.28
N ALA A 320 -14.87 -5.43 -27.83
CA ALA A 320 -14.06 -4.35 -28.40
C ALA A 320 -12.58 -4.52 -28.05
N ASN A 321 -11.69 -4.13 -28.97
CA ASN A 321 -10.22 -4.22 -28.94
C ASN A 321 -9.61 -4.17 -27.50
N PRO A 322 -9.53 -5.30 -26.77
CA PRO A 322 -9.27 -5.26 -25.32
C PRO A 322 -7.84 -4.79 -25.02
N ALA A 323 -6.92 -5.03 -25.94
CA ALA A 323 -5.53 -4.58 -25.87
C ALA A 323 -5.40 -3.05 -25.75
N GLU A 324 -6.23 -2.27 -26.44
CA GLU A 324 -6.19 -0.80 -26.36
C GLU A 324 -6.71 -0.29 -25.02
N ALA A 325 -7.79 -0.89 -24.51
CA ALA A 325 -8.36 -0.54 -23.21
C ALA A 325 -7.36 -0.81 -22.07
N PHE A 326 -6.69 -1.97 -22.11
CA PHE A 326 -5.61 -2.30 -21.17
C PHE A 326 -4.39 -1.41 -21.36
N GLY A 327 -4.02 -1.03 -22.59
CA GLY A 327 -2.97 -0.05 -22.85
C GLY A 327 -3.23 1.29 -22.16
N ARG A 328 -4.45 1.82 -22.25
CA ARG A 328 -4.87 3.05 -21.54
C ARG A 328 -4.84 2.87 -20.02
N LEU A 329 -5.29 1.72 -19.51
CA LEU A 329 -5.22 1.40 -18.08
C LEU A 329 -3.77 1.42 -17.58
N PHE A 330 -2.85 0.77 -18.30
CA PHE A 330 -1.43 0.76 -17.95
C PHE A 330 -0.79 2.15 -18.06
N LEU A 331 -1.21 3.00 -19.00
CA LEU A 331 -0.78 4.41 -19.05
C LEU A 331 -1.18 5.16 -17.77
N VAL A 332 -2.43 5.02 -17.32
CA VAL A 332 -2.88 5.68 -16.08
C VAL A 332 -2.15 5.11 -14.86
N ALA A 333 -1.89 3.80 -14.83
CA ALA A 333 -1.06 3.19 -13.80
C ALA A 333 0.37 3.73 -13.78
N ALA A 334 0.99 3.93 -14.95
CA ALA A 334 2.32 4.53 -15.10
C ALA A 334 2.33 6.01 -14.69
N ALA A 335 1.29 6.78 -15.04
CA ALA A 335 1.13 8.16 -14.61
C ALA A 335 1.02 8.26 -13.08
N SER A 336 0.22 7.40 -12.46
CA SER A 336 0.13 7.29 -11.00
C SER A 336 1.48 6.90 -10.37
N MET A 337 2.19 5.93 -10.94
CA MET A 337 3.53 5.56 -10.48
C MET A 337 4.54 6.72 -10.60
N SER A 338 4.41 7.53 -11.66
CA SER A 338 5.21 8.74 -11.88
C SER A 338 4.92 9.80 -10.82
N ILE A 339 3.65 9.99 -10.42
CA ILE A 339 3.29 10.88 -9.31
C ILE A 339 3.97 10.42 -8.02
N ALA A 340 3.97 9.10 -7.75
CA ALA A 340 4.68 8.56 -6.60
C ALA A 340 6.20 8.81 -6.70
N CYS A 341 6.78 8.65 -7.88
CA CYS A 341 8.19 8.92 -8.14
C CYS A 341 8.55 10.40 -7.92
N ILE A 342 7.74 11.32 -8.43
CA ILE A 342 7.91 12.77 -8.24
C ILE A 342 7.76 13.11 -6.75
N ALA A 343 6.77 12.54 -6.05
CA ALA A 343 6.58 12.78 -4.62
C ALA A 343 7.81 12.38 -3.80
N ILE A 344 8.44 11.23 -4.12
CA ILE A 344 9.72 10.84 -3.51
C ILE A 344 10.85 11.78 -3.94
N ALA A 345 10.94 12.13 -5.23
CA ALA A 345 11.98 13.02 -5.75
C ALA A 345 11.95 14.42 -5.09
N VAL A 346 10.77 14.94 -4.79
CA VAL A 346 10.55 16.23 -4.11
C VAL A 346 10.73 16.14 -2.60
N MET A 347 10.66 14.94 -2.01
CA MET A 347 10.84 14.72 -0.57
C MET A 347 12.23 15.19 -0.11
N GLU A 348 12.29 16.13 0.82
CA GLU A 348 13.57 16.59 1.36
C GLU A 348 14.30 15.45 2.09
N GLN A 349 15.60 15.34 1.85
CA GLN A 349 16.45 14.38 2.56
C GLN A 349 16.79 14.96 3.92
N LYS A 350 16.06 14.56 4.97
CA LYS A 350 16.59 14.70 6.33
C LYS A 350 17.50 13.52 6.62
N PRO A 351 18.74 13.72 7.09
CA PRO A 351 19.56 12.61 7.56
C PRO A 351 18.78 11.83 8.62
N LEU A 352 19.03 10.52 8.69
CA LEU A 352 18.44 9.68 9.74
C LEU A 352 18.82 10.29 11.08
N GLN A 353 17.83 10.65 11.90
CA GLN A 353 18.06 11.20 13.22
C GLN A 353 18.94 10.23 13.98
N THR A 354 20.02 10.76 14.51
CA THR A 354 20.89 9.98 15.36
C THR A 354 20.12 9.62 16.61
N ALA A 355 20.35 8.42 17.13
CA ALA A 355 19.81 7.95 18.40
C ALA A 355 19.77 9.01 19.54
N ALA A 356 20.79 9.86 19.62
CA ALA A 356 20.91 10.93 20.61
C ALA A 356 19.87 12.05 20.43
N GLU A 357 19.41 12.32 19.21
CA GLU A 357 18.40 13.34 18.90
C GLU A 357 16.98 12.82 19.19
N LEU A 358 16.75 11.51 19.00
CA LEU A 358 15.49 10.83 19.32
C LEU A 358 15.29 10.60 20.83
N GLU A 359 16.36 10.61 21.63
CA GLU A 359 16.31 10.51 23.09
C GLU A 359 16.17 11.89 23.77
N ALA A 360 16.44 12.97 23.05
CA ALA A 360 16.28 14.34 23.53
C ALA A 360 14.85 14.92 23.33
N GLN A 361 13.95 14.16 22.68
CA GLN A 361 12.54 14.52 22.42
C GLN A 361 11.56 13.70 23.26
#